data_AF-A0A2I3GCS1-F1
#
_entry.id   AF-A0A2I3GCS1-F1
#
_cell.length_a   1.000
_cell.length_b   1.000
_cell.length_c   1.000
_cell.angle_alpha   90.00
_cell.angle_beta   90.00
_cell.angle_gamma   90.00
#
_symmetry.space_group_name_H-M   'P 1'
#
loop_
_entity.id
_entity.type
_entity.pdbx_description
1 polymer ?
#
loop_
_entity_poly.entity_id
_entity_poly.type
_entity_poly.pdbx_seq_one_letter_code
_entity_poly.pdbx_strand_id
1 'polypeptide(L)'
;MVAIQVSWNITHQEVNTEPYNPFEKQQGEISRIEKEYQVLQDQLKEAYENYEQIKLKGLEETRDLEEKLKRHLEENKISKTELGWFLQDLEREIKKWQQEKKEIQETLKSLKKKIKKVSNANEMYTQKNDGKDKEHELHLDQSLEISNTLTNEKMKIEECIKKGKEDYEESHQRAVAAEVSVLENWKESEVYKLQIMESQAEAYLKKLELISHDPAAYPDMESDICSWELFLSNVTKEIEKAKSQFEEQIKAIKNGSRLSELSKVQISELSFPACNKVHPESCLPLFYFKRNCPFQSFLLGGMI
;
A
#
# COMPACT_ATOMS: atom_id res chain seq x y z
N MET A 1 -55.96 -44.37 138.86
CA MET A 1 -56.14 -45.53 139.77
C MET A 1 -55.29 -45.26 141.00
N VAL A 2 -55.94 -45.29 142.18
CA VAL A 2 -55.42 -45.09 143.55
C VAL A 2 -54.82 -43.71 143.87
N ALA A 3 -55.66 -42.84 144.44
CA ALA A 3 -55.23 -41.69 145.24
C ALA A 3 -54.85 -42.19 146.64
N ILE A 4 -53.58 -42.05 147.02
CA ILE A 4 -53.12 -42.34 148.38
C ILE A 4 -52.96 -41.00 149.09
N GLN A 5 -53.96 -40.67 149.91
CA GLN A 5 -53.95 -39.54 150.82
C GLN A 5 -53.28 -40.01 152.11
N VAL A 6 -52.02 -39.63 152.34
CA VAL A 6 -51.30 -39.96 153.58
C VAL A 6 -51.26 -38.72 154.47
N SER A 7 -52.04 -38.75 155.55
CA SER A 7 -51.95 -37.81 156.66
C SER A 7 -50.72 -38.12 157.52
N TRP A 8 -49.77 -37.19 157.62
CA TRP A 8 -48.65 -37.30 158.56
C TRP A 8 -48.91 -36.47 159.81
N ASN A 9 -49.43 -37.12 160.85
CA ASN A 9 -49.31 -36.69 162.23
C ASN A 9 -48.44 -37.75 162.94
N ILE A 10 -47.15 -37.46 163.17
CA ILE A 10 -46.33 -38.23 164.11
C ILE A 10 -45.57 -37.24 164.99
N THR A 11 -45.66 -37.52 166.29
CA THR A 11 -45.34 -36.66 167.42
C THR A 11 -44.03 -37.13 168.06
N HIS A 12 -43.10 -36.17 168.23
CA HIS A 12 -41.94 -36.09 169.14
C HIS A 12 -40.78 -37.10 169.08
N GLN A 13 -39.59 -36.58 168.78
CA GLN A 13 -38.44 -36.61 169.71
C GLN A 13 -37.45 -35.49 169.33
N GLU A 14 -37.04 -34.68 170.30
CA GLU A 14 -36.20 -33.50 170.13
C GLU A 14 -34.89 -33.80 169.38
N VAL A 15 -34.82 -33.34 168.14
CA VAL A 15 -33.58 -32.95 167.48
C VAL A 15 -33.82 -31.58 166.87
N ASN A 16 -32.96 -30.65 167.27
CA ASN A 16 -33.01 -29.22 167.04
C ASN A 16 -32.87 -28.86 165.54
N THR A 17 -33.97 -28.92 164.78
CA THR A 17 -34.06 -28.38 163.42
C THR A 17 -35.43 -27.75 163.19
N GLU A 18 -35.46 -26.47 162.79
CA GLU A 18 -36.70 -25.75 162.44
C GLU A 18 -37.49 -26.45 161.31
N PRO A 19 -38.84 -26.41 161.31
CA PRO A 19 -39.65 -26.91 160.21
C PRO A 19 -39.36 -26.16 158.92
N TYR A 20 -39.00 -26.88 157.85
CA TYR A 20 -38.73 -26.29 156.54
C TYR A 20 -39.98 -25.61 155.96
N ASN A 21 -39.79 -24.43 155.35
CA ASN A 21 -40.83 -23.77 154.57
C ASN A 21 -41.29 -24.68 153.40
N PRO A 22 -42.59 -24.64 153.02
CA PRO A 22 -43.09 -25.37 151.85
C PRO A 22 -42.28 -25.05 150.59
N PHE A 23 -41.92 -26.10 149.84
CA PHE A 23 -41.07 -26.00 148.65
C PHE A 23 -41.75 -25.28 147.46
N GLU A 24 -43.09 -25.20 147.46
CA GLU A 24 -43.87 -24.53 146.42
C GLU A 24 -44.75 -23.43 147.04
N LYS A 25 -44.87 -22.28 146.37
CA LYS A 25 -45.82 -21.23 146.78
C LYS A 25 -47.24 -21.57 146.32
N GLN A 26 -47.38 -22.33 145.23
CA GLN A 26 -48.64 -22.84 144.68
C GLN A 26 -48.45 -24.29 144.21
N GLN A 27 -49.40 -25.18 144.55
CA GLN A 27 -49.30 -26.60 144.23
C GLN A 27 -49.21 -26.84 142.71
N GLY A 28 -48.13 -27.48 142.26
CA GLY A 28 -47.86 -27.77 140.84
C GLY A 28 -46.90 -26.79 140.13
N GLU A 29 -46.32 -25.83 140.84
CA GLU A 29 -45.27 -24.94 140.32
C GLU A 29 -44.05 -25.70 139.81
N ILE A 30 -43.59 -26.73 140.53
CA ILE A 30 -42.45 -27.56 140.11
C ILE A 30 -42.76 -28.23 138.77
N SER A 31 -43.97 -28.76 138.56
CA SER A 31 -44.34 -29.39 137.29
C SER A 31 -44.45 -28.38 136.14
N ARG A 32 -44.85 -27.13 136.42
CA ARG A 32 -44.83 -26.05 135.43
C ARG A 32 -43.39 -25.70 135.04
N ILE A 33 -42.52 -25.52 136.04
CA ILE A 33 -41.09 -25.22 135.85
C ILE A 33 -40.39 -26.35 135.08
N GLU A 34 -40.69 -27.62 135.36
CA GLU A 34 -40.12 -28.77 134.66
C GLU A 34 -40.53 -28.80 133.18
N LYS A 35 -41.80 -28.50 132.86
CA LYS A 35 -42.27 -28.40 131.47
C LYS A 35 -41.63 -27.22 130.73
N GLU A 36 -41.54 -26.06 131.38
CA GLU A 36 -40.85 -24.89 130.83
C GLU A 36 -39.37 -25.18 130.59
N TYR A 37 -38.71 -25.86 131.52
CA TYR A 37 -37.33 -26.32 131.38
C TYR A 37 -37.16 -27.28 130.19
N GLN A 38 -38.07 -28.24 130.02
CA GLN A 38 -38.05 -29.16 128.89
C GLN A 38 -38.22 -28.43 127.56
N VAL A 39 -39.17 -27.48 127.48
CA VAL A 39 -39.37 -26.64 126.28
C VAL A 39 -38.11 -25.82 125.97
N LEU A 40 -37.49 -25.19 126.97
CA LEU A 40 -36.25 -24.44 126.80
C LEU A 40 -35.09 -25.34 126.36
N GLN A 41 -35.01 -26.56 126.87
CA GLN A 41 -34.01 -27.55 126.46
C GLN A 41 -34.19 -27.97 124.99
N ASP A 42 -35.42 -28.21 124.57
CA ASP A 42 -35.74 -28.54 123.18
C ASP A 42 -35.45 -27.36 122.24
N GLN A 43 -35.80 -26.12 122.63
CA GLN A 43 -35.48 -24.91 121.88
C GLN A 43 -33.97 -24.69 121.76
N LEU A 44 -33.20 -24.93 122.82
CA LEU A 44 -31.75 -24.83 122.80
C LEU A 44 -31.15 -25.85 121.83
N LYS A 45 -31.67 -27.09 121.85
CA LYS A 45 -31.23 -28.15 120.94
C LYS A 45 -31.54 -27.80 119.49
N GLU A 46 -32.76 -27.35 119.21
CA GLU A 46 -33.17 -26.92 117.86
C GLU A 46 -32.32 -25.74 117.36
N ALA A 47 -32.09 -24.73 118.21
CA ALA A 47 -31.23 -23.60 117.88
C ALA A 47 -29.79 -24.04 117.55
N TYR A 48 -29.26 -25.03 118.27
CA TYR A 48 -27.92 -25.58 118.03
C TYR A 48 -27.85 -26.36 116.71
N GLU A 49 -28.84 -27.21 116.42
CA GLU A 49 -28.93 -27.94 115.14
C GLU A 49 -29.08 -26.98 113.96
N ASN A 50 -29.92 -25.95 114.09
CA ASN A 50 -30.08 -24.90 113.10
C ASN A 50 -28.78 -24.12 112.87
N TYR A 51 -28.06 -23.78 113.93
CA TYR A 51 -26.76 -23.10 113.84
C TYR A 51 -25.73 -23.95 113.08
N GLU A 52 -25.59 -25.23 113.42
CA GLU A 52 -24.64 -26.11 112.72
C GLU A 52 -25.04 -26.34 111.26
N GLN A 53 -26.33 -26.44 110.94
CA GLN A 53 -26.80 -26.51 109.55
C GLN A 53 -26.46 -25.24 108.76
N ILE A 54 -26.73 -24.05 109.33
CA ILE A 54 -26.41 -22.76 108.70
C ILE A 54 -24.90 -22.64 108.48
N LYS A 55 -24.10 -23.03 109.47
CA LYS A 55 -22.64 -23.02 109.41
C LYS A 55 -22.10 -23.95 108.32
N LEU A 56 -22.60 -25.19 108.25
CA LEU A 56 -22.21 -26.15 107.20
C LEU A 56 -22.61 -25.64 105.81
N LYS A 57 -23.82 -25.11 105.65
CA LYS A 57 -24.29 -24.51 104.40
C LYS A 57 -23.42 -23.33 103.99
N GLY A 58 -23.09 -22.44 104.93
CA GLY A 58 -22.22 -21.28 104.67
C GLY A 58 -20.79 -21.67 104.28
N LEU A 59 -20.23 -22.73 104.88
CA LEU A 59 -18.93 -23.29 104.48
C LEU A 59 -18.96 -23.87 103.06
N GLU A 60 -20.03 -24.60 102.71
CA GLU A 60 -20.22 -25.15 101.37
C GLU A 60 -20.35 -24.07 100.29
N GLU A 61 -21.17 -23.04 100.55
CA GLU A 61 -21.34 -21.90 99.65
C GLU A 61 -20.04 -21.11 99.47
N THR A 62 -19.27 -20.92 100.55
CA THR A 62 -17.96 -20.26 100.48
C THR A 62 -17.01 -21.05 99.60
N ARG A 63 -16.97 -22.38 99.77
CA ARG A 63 -16.12 -23.27 98.96
C ARG A 63 -16.48 -23.23 97.47
N ASP A 64 -17.77 -23.26 97.13
CA ASP A 64 -18.23 -23.16 95.73
C ASP A 64 -17.86 -21.80 95.10
N LEU A 65 -18.00 -20.71 95.85
CA LEU A 65 -17.58 -19.38 95.40
C LEU A 65 -16.07 -19.28 95.20
N GLU A 66 -15.27 -19.85 96.09
CA GLU A 66 -13.81 -19.91 95.96
C GLU A 66 -13.39 -20.70 94.71
N GLU A 67 -14.05 -21.82 94.41
CA GLU A 67 -13.77 -22.62 93.22
C GLU A 67 -14.17 -21.88 91.93
N LYS A 68 -15.35 -21.23 91.90
CA LYS A 68 -15.79 -20.37 90.79
C LYS A 68 -14.79 -19.24 90.54
N LEU A 69 -14.32 -18.58 91.59
CA LEU A 69 -13.32 -17.52 91.48
C LEU A 69 -12.01 -18.05 90.87
N LYS A 70 -11.55 -19.23 91.30
CA LYS A 70 -10.35 -19.87 90.75
C LYS A 70 -10.49 -20.21 89.27
N ARG A 71 -11.64 -20.74 88.83
CA ARG A 71 -11.92 -21.02 87.41
C ARG A 71 -11.87 -19.74 86.57
N HIS A 72 -12.56 -18.68 87.01
CA HIS A 72 -12.55 -17.39 86.30
C HIS A 72 -11.17 -16.76 86.23
N LEU A 73 -10.33 -16.92 87.27
CA LEU A 73 -8.94 -16.43 87.22
C LEU A 73 -8.11 -17.13 86.14
N GLU A 74 -8.24 -18.46 86.00
CA GLU A 74 -7.52 -19.19 84.96
C GLU A 74 -8.08 -18.91 83.56
N GLU A 75 -9.41 -18.82 83.41
CA GLU A 75 -10.05 -18.39 82.16
C GLU A 75 -9.57 -17.00 81.70
N ASN A 76 -9.46 -16.05 82.65
CA ASN A 76 -8.97 -14.70 82.37
C ASN A 76 -7.48 -14.73 81.95
N LYS A 77 -6.67 -15.57 82.60
CA LYS A 77 -5.27 -15.76 82.22
C LYS A 77 -5.14 -16.33 80.81
N ILE A 78 -5.93 -17.33 80.45
CA ILE A 78 -5.96 -17.91 79.10
C ILE A 78 -6.39 -16.84 78.09
N SER A 79 -7.52 -16.16 78.34
CA SER A 79 -8.06 -15.09 77.47
C SER A 79 -7.04 -13.97 77.25
N LYS A 80 -6.30 -13.58 78.29
CA LYS A 80 -5.23 -12.57 78.20
C LYS A 80 -4.08 -13.04 77.31
N THR A 81 -3.70 -14.31 77.38
CA THR A 81 -2.67 -14.85 76.49
C THR A 81 -3.14 -14.93 75.04
N GLU A 82 -4.35 -15.41 74.79
CA GLU A 82 -4.96 -15.49 73.45
C GLU A 82 -5.04 -14.09 72.80
N LEU A 83 -5.48 -13.10 73.56
CA LEU A 83 -5.48 -11.71 73.11
C LEU A 83 -4.07 -11.23 72.74
N GLY A 84 -3.05 -11.60 73.52
CA GLY A 84 -1.65 -11.31 73.19
C GLY A 84 -1.20 -11.92 71.86
N TRP A 85 -1.57 -13.18 71.60
CA TRP A 85 -1.28 -13.84 70.32
C TRP A 85 -2.00 -13.15 69.15
N PHE A 86 -3.27 -12.78 69.29
CA PHE A 86 -4.01 -12.05 68.25
C PHE A 86 -3.40 -10.67 67.97
N LEU A 87 -2.99 -9.94 69.00
CA LEU A 87 -2.31 -8.65 68.82
C LEU A 87 -0.98 -8.81 68.07
N GLN A 88 -0.19 -9.83 68.41
CA GLN A 88 1.08 -10.09 67.74
C GLN A 88 0.90 -10.48 66.26
N ASP A 89 -0.14 -11.27 65.95
CA ASP A 89 -0.44 -11.68 64.58
C ASP A 89 -0.92 -10.49 63.73
N LEU A 90 -1.82 -9.67 64.28
CA LEU A 90 -2.27 -8.42 63.63
C LEU A 90 -1.11 -7.45 63.38
N GLU A 91 -0.21 -7.28 64.35
CA GLU A 91 1.01 -6.47 64.20
C GLU A 91 1.91 -6.98 63.06
N ARG A 92 2.05 -8.31 62.92
CA ARG A 92 2.82 -8.93 61.84
C ARG A 92 2.17 -8.68 60.48
N GLU A 93 0.87 -8.87 60.39
CA GLU A 93 0.12 -8.66 59.15
C GLU A 93 0.16 -7.18 58.74
N ILE A 94 -0.01 -6.24 59.68
CA ILE A 94 0.15 -4.80 59.43
C ILE A 94 1.54 -4.49 58.85
N LYS A 95 2.62 -5.07 59.40
CA LYS A 95 3.98 -4.86 58.89
C LYS A 95 4.15 -5.40 57.47
N LYS A 96 3.59 -6.58 57.20
CA LYS A 96 3.59 -7.19 55.86
C LYS A 96 2.85 -6.31 54.84
N TRP A 97 1.64 -5.87 55.17
CA TRP A 97 0.87 -4.95 54.31
C TRP A 97 1.60 -3.62 54.06
N GLN A 98 2.27 -3.06 55.07
CA GLN A 98 3.05 -1.84 54.90
C GLN A 98 4.25 -2.04 53.96
N GLN A 99 4.90 -3.20 54.01
CA GLN A 99 6.01 -3.54 53.12
C GLN A 99 5.53 -3.74 51.68
N GLU A 100 4.49 -4.54 51.47
CA GLU A 100 3.88 -4.77 50.15
C GLU A 100 3.42 -3.45 49.51
N LYS A 101 2.83 -2.55 50.31
CA LYS A 101 2.44 -1.21 49.85
C LYS A 101 3.63 -0.41 49.31
N LYS A 102 4.80 -0.48 49.95
CA LYS A 102 6.01 0.22 49.49
C LYS A 102 6.53 -0.38 48.19
N GLU A 103 6.58 -1.71 48.09
CA GLU A 103 7.03 -2.43 46.89
C GLU A 103 6.12 -2.13 45.68
N ILE A 104 4.79 -2.15 45.88
CA ILE A 104 3.82 -1.76 44.84
C ILE A 104 4.02 -0.30 44.43
N GLN A 105 4.28 0.61 45.37
CA GLN A 105 4.53 2.01 45.05
C GLN A 105 5.82 2.20 44.23
N GLU A 106 6.88 1.47 44.53
CA GLU A 106 8.15 1.52 43.79
C GLU A 106 8.03 0.93 42.38
N THR A 107 7.37 -0.23 42.25
CA THR A 107 7.08 -0.85 40.95
C THR A 107 6.23 0.07 40.08
N LEU A 108 5.22 0.74 40.65
CA LEU A 108 4.39 1.73 39.95
C LEU A 108 5.22 2.92 39.45
N LYS A 109 6.13 3.46 40.27
CA LYS A 109 7.05 4.54 39.85
C LYS A 109 7.96 4.09 38.69
N SER A 110 8.50 2.88 38.77
CA SER A 110 9.33 2.29 37.70
C SER A 110 8.54 2.10 36.40
N LEU A 111 7.33 1.56 36.48
CA LEU A 111 6.44 1.38 35.34
C LEU A 111 6.06 2.73 34.70
N LYS A 112 5.71 3.74 35.50
CA LYS A 112 5.43 5.10 35.00
C LYS A 112 6.62 5.69 34.23
N LYS A 113 7.85 5.47 34.70
CA LYS A 113 9.07 5.89 33.99
C LYS A 113 9.25 5.12 32.67
N LYS A 114 8.97 3.82 32.63
CA LYS A 114 9.02 3.01 31.40
C LYS A 114 7.98 3.47 30.38
N ILE A 115 6.73 3.68 30.80
CA ILE A 115 5.65 4.20 29.96
C ILE A 115 6.05 5.54 29.33
N LYS A 116 6.60 6.47 30.12
CA LYS A 116 7.06 7.76 29.59
C LYS A 116 8.16 7.61 28.52
N LYS A 117 9.13 6.72 28.74
CA LYS A 117 10.18 6.43 27.75
C LYS A 117 9.61 5.88 26.44
N VAL A 118 8.69 4.92 26.53
CA VAL A 118 8.03 4.33 25.35
C VAL A 118 7.19 5.37 24.63
N SER A 119 6.43 6.20 25.35
CA SER A 119 5.64 7.29 24.78
C SER A 119 6.50 8.28 24.00
N ASN A 120 7.61 8.73 24.58
CA ASN A 120 8.53 9.65 23.91
C ASN A 120 9.18 9.01 22.67
N ALA A 121 9.56 7.73 22.76
CA ALA A 121 10.12 7.02 21.61
C ALA A 121 9.09 6.90 20.48
N ASN A 122 7.83 6.57 20.82
CA ASN A 122 6.73 6.49 19.86
C ASN A 122 6.50 7.84 19.16
N GLU A 123 6.48 8.95 19.90
CA GLU A 123 6.36 10.30 19.34
C GLU A 123 7.50 10.63 18.36
N MET A 124 8.75 10.30 18.71
CA MET A 124 9.90 10.47 17.81
C MET A 124 9.78 9.62 16.54
N TYR A 125 9.31 8.37 16.65
CA TYR A 125 9.10 7.51 15.47
C TYR A 125 7.98 8.05 14.58
N THR A 126 6.87 8.52 15.15
CA THR A 126 5.79 9.15 14.40
C THR A 126 6.28 10.39 13.66
N GLN A 127 7.05 11.27 14.31
CA GLN A 127 7.61 12.47 13.67
C GLN A 127 8.58 12.10 12.53
N LYS A 128 9.42 11.08 12.72
CA LYS A 128 10.33 10.60 11.68
C LYS A 128 9.58 10.01 10.49
N ASN A 129 8.50 9.27 10.73
CA ASN A 129 7.68 8.69 9.67
C ASN A 129 6.96 9.79 8.88
N ASP A 130 6.34 10.77 9.56
CA ASP A 130 5.71 11.93 8.91
C ASP A 130 6.71 12.71 8.02
N GLY A 131 7.97 12.85 8.47
CA GLY A 131 9.02 13.45 7.66
C GLY A 131 9.35 12.66 6.39
N LYS A 132 9.42 11.33 6.49
CA LYS A 132 9.66 10.45 5.33
C LYS A 132 8.49 10.43 4.36
N ASP A 133 7.26 10.44 4.86
CA ASP A 133 6.06 10.44 4.03
C ASP A 133 6.02 11.70 3.15
N LYS A 134 6.37 12.87 3.71
CA LYS A 134 6.52 14.12 2.94
C LYS A 134 7.64 14.06 1.89
N GLU A 135 8.78 13.44 2.21
CA GLU A 135 9.87 13.24 1.26
C GLU A 135 9.45 12.32 0.10
N HIS A 136 8.71 11.24 0.41
CA HIS A 136 8.15 10.35 -0.60
C HIS A 136 7.14 11.04 -1.51
N GLU A 137 6.26 11.88 -0.95
CA GLU A 137 5.30 12.69 -1.72
C GLU A 137 6.02 13.63 -2.70
N LEU A 138 7.05 14.35 -2.24
CA LEU A 138 7.87 15.21 -3.10
C LEU A 138 8.57 14.45 -4.23
N HIS A 139 9.07 13.24 -3.97
CA HIS A 139 9.68 12.41 -5.00
C HIS A 139 8.67 11.91 -6.04
N LEU A 140 7.43 11.62 -5.62
CA LEU A 140 6.35 11.25 -6.54
C LEU A 140 5.98 12.42 -7.45
N ASP A 141 5.83 13.62 -6.89
CA ASP A 141 5.56 14.84 -7.65
C ASP A 141 6.67 15.13 -8.66
N GLN A 142 7.93 15.04 -8.23
CA GLN A 142 9.09 15.20 -9.12
C GLN A 142 9.12 14.15 -10.23
N SER A 143 8.83 12.89 -9.92
CA SER A 143 8.78 11.82 -10.91
C SER A 143 7.63 12.03 -11.91
N LEU A 144 6.49 12.53 -11.46
CA LEU A 144 5.35 12.85 -12.32
C LEU A 144 5.68 14.00 -13.27
N GLU A 145 6.34 15.05 -12.76
CA GLU A 145 6.81 16.18 -13.58
C GLU A 145 7.78 15.71 -14.66
N ILE A 146 8.79 14.89 -14.30
CA ILE A 146 9.74 14.29 -15.26
C ILE A 146 9.01 13.41 -16.29
N SER A 147 8.04 12.59 -15.87
CA SER A 147 7.28 11.75 -16.79
C SER A 147 6.47 12.58 -17.79
N ASN A 148 5.86 13.68 -17.35
CA ASN A 148 5.10 14.57 -18.20
C ASN A 148 5.99 15.30 -19.21
N THR A 149 7.17 15.79 -18.80
CA THR A 149 8.12 16.43 -19.71
C THR A 149 8.63 15.45 -20.77
N LEU A 150 9.03 14.23 -20.37
CA LEU A 150 9.44 13.17 -21.29
C LEU A 150 8.34 12.79 -22.29
N THR A 151 7.09 12.72 -21.84
CA THR A 151 5.95 12.41 -22.72
C THR A 151 5.73 13.51 -23.76
N ASN A 152 5.88 14.77 -23.37
CA ASN A 152 5.78 15.92 -24.27
C ASN A 152 6.94 15.93 -25.30
N GLU A 153 8.18 15.70 -24.85
CA GLU A 153 9.34 15.60 -25.75
C GLU A 153 9.20 14.44 -26.74
N LYS A 154 8.76 13.28 -26.27
CA LYS A 154 8.46 12.12 -27.12
C LYS A 154 7.46 12.48 -28.22
N MET A 155 6.36 13.13 -27.87
CA MET A 155 5.34 13.56 -28.84
C MET A 155 5.92 14.50 -29.90
N LYS A 156 6.75 15.46 -29.51
CA LYS A 156 7.42 16.38 -30.45
C LYS A 156 8.35 15.65 -31.41
N ILE A 157 9.14 14.69 -30.91
CA ILE A 157 10.05 13.90 -31.74
C ILE A 157 9.27 13.03 -32.73
N GLU A 158 8.18 12.39 -32.28
CA GLU A 158 7.30 11.60 -33.15
C GLU A 158 6.68 12.45 -34.27
N GLU A 159 6.27 13.68 -33.96
CA GLU A 159 5.78 14.64 -34.96
C GLU A 159 6.88 15.06 -35.95
N CYS A 160 8.09 15.35 -35.47
CA CYS A 160 9.24 15.65 -36.34
C CYS A 160 9.60 14.48 -37.27
N ILE A 161 9.56 13.25 -36.78
CA ILE A 161 9.81 12.04 -37.60
C ILE A 161 8.73 11.90 -38.66
N LYS A 162 7.46 12.11 -38.29
CA LYS A 162 6.34 12.05 -39.23
C LYS A 162 6.52 13.07 -40.35
N LYS A 163 6.78 14.34 -39.98
CA LYS A 163 7.03 15.41 -40.95
C LYS A 163 8.24 15.12 -41.84
N GLY A 164 9.34 14.64 -41.28
CA GLY A 164 10.53 14.30 -42.05
C GLY A 164 10.30 13.17 -43.07
N LYS A 165 9.43 12.20 -42.77
CA LYS A 165 9.01 11.17 -43.73
C LYS A 165 8.17 11.73 -44.86
N GLU A 166 7.24 12.62 -44.54
CA GLU A 166 6.40 13.32 -45.53
C GLU A 166 7.27 14.18 -46.46
N ASP A 167 8.19 14.97 -45.90
CA ASP A 167 9.13 15.81 -46.67
C ASP A 167 10.04 14.97 -47.59
N TYR A 168 10.53 13.82 -47.10
CA TYR A 168 11.34 12.89 -47.89
C TYR A 168 10.56 12.32 -49.07
N GLU A 169 9.33 11.86 -48.84
CA GLU A 169 8.46 11.29 -49.86
C GLU A 169 8.10 12.34 -50.93
N GLU A 170 7.77 13.57 -50.51
CA GLU A 170 7.51 14.66 -51.45
C GLU A 170 8.73 14.99 -52.31
N SER A 171 9.91 15.09 -51.69
CA SER A 171 11.17 15.32 -52.39
C SER A 171 11.50 14.20 -53.37
N HIS A 172 11.27 12.94 -52.96
CA HIS A 172 11.45 11.77 -53.81
C HIS A 172 10.53 11.81 -55.03
N GLN A 173 9.23 12.07 -54.84
CA GLN A 173 8.26 12.21 -55.93
C GLN A 173 8.63 13.35 -56.88
N ARG A 174 9.10 14.49 -56.34
CA ARG A 174 9.55 15.63 -57.14
C ARG A 174 10.78 15.28 -57.98
N ALA A 175 11.73 14.52 -57.43
CA ALA A 175 12.90 14.05 -58.16
C ALA A 175 12.52 13.07 -59.28
N VAL A 176 11.64 12.09 -58.99
CA VAL A 176 11.11 11.14 -59.99
C VAL A 176 10.40 11.88 -61.12
N ALA A 177 9.55 12.86 -60.80
CA ALA A 177 8.85 13.66 -61.79
C ALA A 177 9.82 14.46 -62.69
N ALA A 178 10.88 15.04 -62.10
CA ALA A 178 11.90 15.74 -62.86
C ALA A 178 12.69 14.80 -63.79
N GLU A 179 13.09 13.62 -63.31
CA GLU A 179 13.78 12.62 -64.13
C GLU A 179 12.90 12.11 -65.28
N VAL A 180 11.61 11.85 -65.03
CA VAL A 180 10.64 11.50 -66.07
C VAL A 180 10.51 12.64 -67.10
N SER A 181 10.40 13.89 -66.65
CA SER A 181 10.33 15.05 -67.55
C SER A 181 11.57 15.19 -68.44
N VAL A 182 12.77 14.90 -67.91
CA VAL A 182 14.00 14.89 -68.72
C VAL A 182 13.92 13.83 -69.82
N LEU A 183 13.49 12.60 -69.50
CA LEU A 183 13.34 11.54 -70.49
C LEU A 183 12.25 11.85 -71.53
N GLU A 184 11.12 12.45 -71.12
CA GLU A 184 10.07 12.88 -72.03
C GLU A 184 10.58 13.93 -73.02
N ASN A 185 11.33 14.92 -72.54
CA ASN A 185 11.95 15.94 -73.39
C ASN A 185 13.00 15.34 -74.35
N TRP A 186 13.82 14.38 -73.90
CA TRP A 186 14.78 13.69 -74.75
C TRP A 186 14.10 12.85 -75.81
N LYS A 187 13.05 12.11 -75.44
CA LYS A 187 12.23 11.35 -76.38
C LYS A 187 11.67 12.26 -77.46
N GLU A 188 11.04 13.37 -77.06
CA GLU A 188 10.44 14.31 -78.01
C GLU A 188 11.50 14.91 -78.95
N SER A 189 12.65 15.34 -78.41
CA SER A 189 13.74 15.91 -79.22
C SER A 189 14.30 14.91 -80.23
N GLU A 190 14.55 13.67 -79.82
CA GLU A 190 15.14 12.65 -80.68
C GLU A 190 14.15 12.10 -81.72
N VAL A 191 12.90 11.85 -81.32
CA VAL A 191 11.83 11.46 -82.25
C VAL A 191 11.58 12.57 -83.27
N TYR A 192 11.57 13.84 -82.86
CA TYR A 192 11.39 14.97 -83.77
C TYR A 192 12.51 15.07 -84.82
N LYS A 193 13.78 14.84 -84.44
CA LYS A 193 14.90 14.79 -85.41
C LYS A 193 14.69 13.69 -86.46
N LEU A 194 14.29 12.49 -86.03
CA LEU A 194 14.02 11.38 -86.93
C LEU A 194 12.81 11.66 -87.83
N GLN A 195 11.75 12.29 -87.31
CA GLN A 195 10.58 12.70 -88.11
C GLN A 195 10.91 13.76 -89.16
N ILE A 196 11.81 14.71 -88.87
CA ILE A 196 12.33 15.64 -89.89
C ILE A 196 13.04 14.86 -90.99
N MET A 197 13.89 13.90 -90.63
CA MET A 197 14.61 13.06 -91.58
C MET A 197 13.67 12.20 -92.42
N GLU A 198 12.65 11.60 -91.80
CA GLU A 198 11.55 10.87 -92.47
C GLU A 198 10.84 11.77 -93.47
N SER A 199 10.41 12.96 -93.05
CA SER A 199 9.71 13.93 -93.91
C SER A 199 10.58 14.39 -95.08
N GLN A 200 11.88 14.60 -94.86
CA GLN A 200 12.84 14.97 -95.91
C GLN A 200 13.03 13.83 -96.92
N ALA A 201 13.17 12.59 -96.43
CA ALA A 201 13.29 11.41 -97.28
C ALA A 201 11.99 11.14 -98.06
N GLU A 202 10.82 11.32 -97.46
CA GLU A 202 9.53 11.21 -98.15
C GLU A 202 9.38 12.27 -99.25
N ALA A 203 9.75 13.52 -98.96
CA ALA A 203 9.69 14.60 -99.95
C ALA A 203 10.64 14.34 -101.12
N TYR A 204 11.83 13.78 -100.86
CA TYR A 204 12.79 13.40 -101.89
C TYR A 204 12.30 12.20 -102.71
N LEU A 205 11.78 11.16 -102.06
CA LEU A 205 11.22 9.99 -102.73
C LEU A 205 10.08 10.38 -103.67
N LYS A 206 9.12 11.20 -103.22
CA LYS A 206 8.04 11.75 -104.06
C LYS A 206 8.57 12.50 -105.28
N LYS A 207 9.68 13.22 -105.13
CA LYS A 207 10.35 13.92 -106.24
C LYS A 207 10.99 12.94 -107.23
N LEU A 208 11.64 11.88 -106.74
CA LEU A 208 12.20 10.83 -107.59
C LEU A 208 11.11 10.08 -108.36
N GLU A 209 10.04 9.68 -107.69
CA GLU A 209 8.87 9.03 -108.30
C GLU A 209 8.30 9.89 -109.44
N LEU A 210 8.13 11.20 -109.22
CA LEU A 210 7.64 12.14 -110.24
C LEU A 210 8.54 12.18 -111.49
N ILE A 211 9.87 12.17 -111.31
CA ILE A 211 10.84 12.25 -112.42
C ILE A 211 10.96 10.91 -113.15
N SER A 212 10.75 9.78 -112.45
CA SER A 212 10.83 8.43 -113.03
C SER A 212 9.78 8.16 -114.12
N HIS A 213 8.71 8.96 -114.16
CA HIS A 213 7.65 8.91 -115.17
C HIS A 213 7.97 9.72 -116.45
N ASP A 214 9.11 10.40 -116.54
CA ASP A 214 9.59 11.12 -117.74
C ASP A 214 10.32 10.17 -118.71
N PRO A 215 10.07 10.21 -120.04
CA PRO A 215 10.82 9.45 -121.05
C PRO A 215 12.35 9.64 -121.02
N ALA A 216 12.87 10.67 -120.35
CA ALA A 216 14.30 10.96 -120.18
C ALA A 216 14.93 10.39 -118.88
N ALA A 217 14.25 9.51 -118.15
CA ALA A 217 14.77 8.91 -116.92
C ALA A 217 16.09 8.13 -117.13
N TYR A 218 17.04 8.27 -116.19
CA TYR A 218 18.35 7.60 -116.27
C TYR A 218 18.29 6.16 -115.72
N PRO A 219 19.19 5.25 -116.16
CA PRO A 219 19.08 3.81 -115.88
C PRO A 219 19.16 3.39 -114.40
N ASP A 220 19.67 4.25 -113.51
CA ASP A 220 19.94 3.96 -112.08
C ASP A 220 18.81 4.49 -111.16
N MET A 221 17.73 5.03 -111.72
CA MET A 221 16.67 5.71 -110.97
C MET A 221 15.80 4.77 -110.12
N GLU A 222 15.51 3.55 -110.61
CA GLU A 222 14.77 2.53 -109.85
C GLU A 222 15.56 2.06 -108.62
N SER A 223 16.88 1.95 -108.75
CA SER A 223 17.81 1.60 -107.67
C SER A 223 17.83 2.69 -106.58
N ASP A 224 17.83 3.97 -106.99
CA ASP A 224 17.71 5.09 -106.08
C ASP A 224 16.35 5.07 -105.34
N ILE A 225 15.23 4.87 -106.04
CA ILE A 225 13.89 4.76 -105.43
C ILE A 225 13.87 3.66 -104.37
N CYS A 226 14.28 2.43 -104.71
CA CYS A 226 14.34 1.33 -103.75
C CYS A 226 15.26 1.62 -102.55
N SER A 227 16.37 2.34 -102.76
CA SER A 227 17.29 2.74 -101.69
C SER A 227 16.66 3.75 -100.72
N TRP A 228 15.89 4.70 -101.26
CA TRP A 228 15.16 5.69 -100.46
C TRP A 228 13.94 5.10 -99.74
N GLU A 229 13.22 4.15 -100.34
CA GLU A 229 12.17 3.37 -99.67
C GLU A 229 12.71 2.55 -98.50
N LEU A 230 13.84 1.87 -98.71
CA LEU A 230 14.52 1.12 -97.65
C LEU A 230 14.99 2.06 -96.53
N PHE A 231 15.53 3.23 -96.88
CA PHE A 231 15.93 4.25 -95.92
C PHE A 231 14.74 4.73 -95.09
N LEU A 232 13.61 5.05 -95.72
CA LEU A 232 12.37 5.42 -95.02
C LEU A 232 11.92 4.31 -94.06
N SER A 233 11.88 3.06 -94.53
CA SER A 233 11.53 1.92 -93.68
C SER A 233 12.45 1.81 -92.45
N ASN A 234 13.75 2.10 -92.62
CA ASN A 234 14.72 2.09 -91.53
C ASN A 234 14.51 3.27 -90.56
N VAL A 235 14.22 4.48 -91.06
CA VAL A 235 13.91 5.65 -90.23
C VAL A 235 12.64 5.39 -89.40
N THR A 236 11.56 4.92 -90.01
CA THR A 236 10.32 4.59 -89.31
C THR A 236 10.53 3.53 -88.22
N LYS A 237 11.33 2.48 -88.50
CA LYS A 237 11.68 1.47 -87.49
C LYS A 237 12.50 2.05 -86.34
N GLU A 238 13.47 2.92 -86.62
CA GLU A 238 14.25 3.59 -85.58
C GLU A 238 13.40 4.56 -84.74
N ILE A 239 12.41 5.24 -85.33
CA ILE A 239 11.43 6.05 -84.58
C ILE A 239 10.68 5.20 -83.55
N GLU A 240 10.11 4.07 -83.97
CA GLU A 240 9.34 3.20 -83.08
C GLU A 240 10.21 2.56 -82.00
N LYS A 241 11.44 2.15 -82.35
CA LYS A 241 12.44 1.65 -81.39
C LYS A 241 12.85 2.71 -80.37
N ALA A 242 13.10 3.95 -80.81
CA ALA A 242 13.45 5.04 -79.90
C ALA A 242 12.30 5.31 -78.91
N LYS A 243 11.06 5.41 -79.41
CA LYS A 243 9.87 5.57 -78.56
C LYS A 243 9.76 4.46 -77.52
N SER A 244 9.87 3.19 -77.93
CA SER A 244 9.73 2.07 -76.99
C SER A 244 10.82 2.08 -75.92
N GLN A 245 12.08 2.37 -76.28
CA GLN A 245 13.19 2.44 -75.34
C GLN A 245 13.02 3.57 -74.31
N PHE A 246 12.59 4.76 -74.74
CA PHE A 246 12.31 5.86 -73.81
C PHE A 246 11.15 5.54 -72.87
N GLU A 247 10.09 4.89 -73.37
CA GLU A 247 8.92 4.53 -72.55
C GLU A 247 9.24 3.46 -71.50
N GLU A 248 10.08 2.48 -71.85
CA GLU A 248 10.60 1.50 -70.90
C GLU A 248 11.45 2.16 -69.81
N GLN A 249 12.31 3.12 -70.17
CA GLN A 249 13.11 3.87 -69.21
C GLN A 249 12.25 4.73 -68.28
N ILE A 250 11.26 5.45 -68.82
CA ILE A 250 10.30 6.23 -68.02
C ILE A 250 9.56 5.32 -67.03
N LYS A 251 9.14 4.13 -67.46
CA LYS A 251 8.49 3.14 -66.58
C LYS A 251 9.44 2.63 -65.50
N ALA A 252 10.70 2.38 -65.83
CA ALA A 252 11.71 1.95 -64.85
C ALA A 252 11.94 3.02 -63.77
N ILE A 253 11.99 4.30 -64.14
CA ILE A 253 12.12 5.41 -63.18
C ILE A 253 10.91 5.50 -62.26
N LYS A 254 9.69 5.42 -62.81
CA LYS A 254 8.45 5.39 -62.02
C LYS A 254 8.38 4.21 -61.04
N ASN A 255 9.10 3.13 -61.33
CA ASN A 255 9.21 1.95 -60.47
C ASN A 255 10.40 2.00 -59.50
N GLY A 256 11.17 3.09 -59.47
CA GLY A 256 12.22 3.33 -58.48
C GLY A 256 13.66 3.21 -58.99
N SER A 257 13.89 2.97 -60.28
CA SER A 257 15.25 3.08 -60.85
C SER A 257 15.69 4.54 -60.98
N ARG A 258 16.99 4.81 -60.91
CA ARG A 258 17.53 6.17 -61.11
C ARG A 258 17.90 6.40 -62.57
N LEU A 259 17.68 7.61 -63.08
CA LEU A 259 18.13 7.98 -64.43
C LEU A 259 19.63 7.71 -64.67
N SER A 260 20.48 7.92 -63.65
CA SER A 260 21.93 7.67 -63.74
C SER A 260 22.32 6.20 -63.90
N GLU A 261 21.42 5.28 -63.55
CA GLU A 261 21.64 3.82 -63.60
C GLU A 261 21.14 3.21 -64.91
N LEU A 262 20.36 3.95 -65.69
CA LEU A 262 19.80 3.50 -66.95
C LEU A 262 20.81 3.65 -68.10
N SER A 263 20.81 2.69 -69.02
CA SER A 263 21.62 2.76 -70.23
C SER A 263 21.12 3.87 -71.15
N LYS A 264 22.02 4.66 -71.75
CA LYS A 264 21.64 5.69 -72.73
C LYS A 264 20.93 5.07 -73.94
N VAL A 265 19.81 5.65 -74.36
CA VAL A 265 19.07 5.24 -75.57
C VAL A 265 20.01 5.30 -76.78
N GLN A 266 20.08 4.20 -77.52
CA GLN A 266 20.95 4.07 -78.69
C GLN A 266 20.14 4.33 -79.95
N ILE A 267 20.35 5.52 -80.51
CA ILE A 267 19.75 5.93 -81.79
C ILE A 267 20.78 5.68 -82.87
N SER A 268 20.40 4.91 -83.90
CA SER A 268 21.27 4.64 -85.03
C SER A 268 21.54 5.94 -85.80
N GLU A 269 22.81 6.22 -86.11
CA GLU A 269 23.16 7.37 -86.95
C GLU A 269 22.82 7.04 -88.40
N LEU A 270 21.67 7.55 -88.87
CA LEU A 270 21.18 7.34 -90.22
C LEU A 270 21.68 8.46 -91.13
N SER A 271 22.29 8.09 -92.26
CA SER A 271 22.75 9.02 -93.29
C SER A 271 21.91 8.87 -94.56
N PHE A 272 21.59 9.98 -95.21
CA PHE A 272 20.88 9.97 -96.48
C PHE A 272 21.61 9.10 -97.53
N PRO A 273 20.89 8.33 -98.36
CA PRO A 273 21.48 7.58 -99.47
C PRO A 273 22.27 8.49 -100.42
N ALA A 274 23.40 8.00 -100.93
CA ALA A 274 24.19 8.72 -101.92
C ALA A 274 23.45 8.73 -103.27
N CYS A 275 23.05 9.91 -103.75
CA CYS A 275 22.44 10.05 -105.08
C CYS A 275 23.53 10.15 -106.15
N ASN A 276 23.50 9.26 -107.15
CA ASN A 276 24.40 9.31 -108.30
C ASN A 276 23.96 10.43 -109.27
N LYS A 277 24.40 11.66 -108.96
CA LYS A 277 24.32 12.88 -109.79
C LYS A 277 22.92 13.26 -110.31
N VAL A 278 22.21 14.07 -109.52
CA VAL A 278 21.61 15.32 -110.00
C VAL A 278 21.84 16.41 -108.94
N HIS A 279 22.69 17.39 -109.26
CA HIS A 279 22.70 18.67 -108.56
C HIS A 279 21.43 19.42 -108.97
N PRO A 280 20.64 19.90 -107.99
CA PRO A 280 20.17 21.28 -108.07
C PRO A 280 20.57 22.07 -106.82
N GLU A 281 20.63 23.36 -107.02
CA GLU A 281 21.12 24.41 -106.15
C GLU A 281 20.45 24.47 -104.77
N SER A 282 21.29 24.75 -103.78
CA SER A 282 21.01 25.49 -102.54
C SER A 282 19.64 25.35 -101.88
N CYS A 283 19.61 24.62 -100.77
CA CYS A 283 18.83 25.01 -99.60
C CYS A 283 19.65 24.70 -98.35
N LEU A 284 20.53 25.63 -97.97
CA LEU A 284 20.86 25.84 -96.56
C LEU A 284 19.58 26.35 -95.87
N PRO A 285 19.37 26.00 -94.59
CA PRO A 285 19.86 26.93 -93.58
C PRO A 285 20.65 26.27 -92.46
N LEU A 286 21.73 26.96 -92.12
CA LEU A 286 22.31 27.04 -90.78
C LEU A 286 21.23 27.12 -89.70
N PHE A 287 21.25 26.17 -88.76
CA PHE A 287 20.84 26.45 -87.39
C PHE A 287 21.92 25.99 -86.42
N TYR A 288 22.64 26.96 -85.89
CA TYR A 288 23.44 26.83 -84.68
C TYR A 288 22.50 26.42 -83.53
N PHE A 289 22.65 25.19 -83.04
CA PHE A 289 22.05 24.79 -81.78
C PHE A 289 22.85 25.41 -80.63
N LYS A 290 22.48 26.62 -80.23
CA LYS A 290 22.94 27.21 -78.98
C LYS A 290 22.29 26.40 -77.86
N ARG A 291 23.08 25.60 -77.13
CA ARG A 291 22.68 24.99 -75.85
C ARG A 291 22.31 26.12 -74.88
N ASN A 292 21.03 26.50 -74.85
CA ASN A 292 20.47 27.24 -73.74
C ASN A 292 20.04 26.18 -72.70
N CYS A 293 20.94 25.90 -71.75
CA CYS A 293 20.53 25.40 -70.46
C CYS A 293 19.88 26.55 -69.69
N PRO A 294 18.62 26.47 -69.25
CA PRO A 294 18.17 27.23 -68.12
C PRO A 294 18.42 26.36 -66.87
N PHE A 295 19.68 26.31 -66.40
CA PHE A 295 19.88 26.10 -64.97
C PHE A 295 19.58 27.45 -64.31
N GLN A 296 18.29 27.73 -64.17
CA GLN A 296 17.84 28.86 -63.39
C GLN A 296 17.85 28.42 -61.93
N SER A 297 18.92 28.85 -61.26
CA SER A 297 19.09 28.92 -59.83
C SER A 297 17.78 29.25 -59.10
N PHE A 298 17.24 28.28 -58.37
CA PHE A 298 16.40 28.52 -57.20
C PHE A 298 17.24 28.25 -55.95
N LEU A 299 18.00 29.28 -55.56
CA LEU A 299 18.47 29.46 -54.20
C LEU A 299 17.88 30.77 -53.69
N LEU A 300 16.85 30.65 -52.84
CA LEU A 300 16.61 31.37 -51.58
C LEU A 300 15.10 31.43 -51.29
N GLY A 301 14.69 30.95 -50.11
CA GLY A 301 13.46 31.38 -49.46
C GLY A 301 12.78 30.33 -48.57
N GLY A 302 13.11 30.32 -47.28
CA GLY A 302 12.39 29.59 -46.23
C GLY A 302 13.32 29.14 -45.10
N MET A 303 13.81 30.06 -44.25
CA MET A 303 13.27 30.26 -42.89
C MET A 303 12.92 28.96 -42.17
N ILE A 304 13.90 28.36 -41.49
CA ILE A 304 13.96 28.12 -40.03
C ILE A 304 15.42 28.26 -39.60
#